data_AF-A0A7K3Y8L4-F1
#
_entry.id   AF-A0A7K3Y8L4-F1
#
_cell.length_a   1.000
_cell.length_b   1.000
_cell.length_c   1.000
_cell.angle_alpha   90.00
_cell.angle_beta   90.00
_cell.angle_gamma   90.00
#
_symmetry.space_group_name_H-M   'P 1'
#
loop_
_entity.id
_entity.type
_entity.pdbx_description
1 polymer ?
#
loop_
_entity_poly.entity_id
_entity_poly.type
_entity_poly.pdbx_seq_one_letter_code
_entity_poly.pdbx_strand_id
1 'polypeptide(L)'
;MRILLPTGSATVGIVKAAARGASSRHDIDVVVTGDIASFLSPGDLERLLRGGGYDMVIVSGMCSASFAGVERRTGVPVYRGPRHAADLPLVLPVLDQIRLSKTIPADDFLAETRREEASRKVAIREEEADPDFIIRGVKIGGGARMKVLAEIMDAHRRDDLEAEVRRLFADGADIVDLGFGFDAAPEDVERCFSTLEEIEGPLAVDTQNPLLIAAALFRADLVLSLHEGNLPVVGEAVADAGAAAVVVPRERTLPENIAAAEEAGICALIADPLLQPVGSGLTGSLKGFEGISHPLF
;
A
#
# COMPACT_ATOMS: atom_id res chain seq x y z
N MET A 1 -35.46 -5.24 8.24
CA MET A 1 -35.25 -6.61 7.73
C MET A 1 -34.56 -7.43 8.81
N ARG A 2 -34.95 -8.69 8.98
CA ARG A 2 -34.29 -9.67 9.86
C ARG A 2 -33.35 -10.56 9.06
N ILE A 3 -32.07 -10.56 9.41
CA ILE A 3 -30.98 -11.16 8.62
C ILE A 3 -30.30 -12.23 9.47
N LEU A 4 -30.09 -13.42 8.90
CA LEU A 4 -29.24 -14.45 9.49
C LEU A 4 -27.82 -14.36 8.93
N LEU A 5 -26.82 -14.29 9.82
CA LEU A 5 -25.39 -14.39 9.52
C LEU A 5 -24.81 -15.66 10.14
N PRO A 6 -24.78 -16.79 9.41
CA PRO A 6 -24.04 -17.98 9.84
C PRO A 6 -22.53 -17.71 9.77
N THR A 7 -21.82 -17.99 10.85
CA THR A 7 -20.37 -17.76 10.94
C THR A 7 -19.64 -18.89 11.66
N GLY A 8 -18.32 -18.91 11.53
CA GLY A 8 -17.42 -19.79 12.28
C GLY A 8 -17.01 -19.19 13.63
N SER A 9 -16.61 -20.04 14.58
CA SER A 9 -16.11 -19.65 15.90
C SER A 9 -14.91 -18.69 15.80
N ALA A 10 -14.03 -18.90 14.81
CA ALA A 10 -12.84 -18.08 14.59
C ALA A 10 -13.14 -16.61 14.21
N THR A 11 -14.31 -16.32 13.66
CA THR A 11 -14.66 -14.97 13.12
C THR A 11 -15.85 -14.33 13.82
N VAL A 12 -16.49 -15.02 14.77
CA VAL A 12 -17.72 -14.56 15.44
C VAL A 12 -17.57 -13.18 16.09
N GLY A 13 -16.39 -12.85 16.63
CA GLY A 13 -16.14 -11.54 17.25
C GLY A 13 -16.29 -10.40 16.25
N ILE A 14 -15.70 -10.55 15.06
CA ILE A 14 -15.76 -9.59 13.96
C ILE A 14 -17.19 -9.47 13.42
N VAL A 15 -17.85 -10.61 13.19
CA VAL A 15 -19.23 -10.63 12.66
C VAL A 15 -20.22 -9.98 13.63
N LYS A 16 -20.11 -10.25 14.94
CA LYS A 16 -20.94 -9.60 15.95
C LYS A 16 -20.67 -8.09 16.04
N ALA A 17 -19.42 -7.66 15.88
CA ALA A 17 -19.11 -6.23 15.84
C ALA A 17 -19.76 -5.54 14.63
N ALA A 18 -19.67 -6.16 13.45
CA ALA A 18 -20.34 -5.68 12.23
C ALA A 18 -21.87 -5.64 12.39
N ALA A 19 -22.47 -6.69 12.94
CA ALA A 19 -23.91 -6.76 13.20
C ALA A 19 -24.38 -5.66 14.15
N ARG A 20 -23.64 -5.39 15.23
CA ARG A 20 -23.92 -4.27 16.14
C ARG A 20 -23.86 -2.92 15.42
N GLY A 21 -22.88 -2.71 14.54
CA GLY A 21 -22.76 -1.49 13.75
C GLY A 21 -23.95 -1.23 12.81
N ALA A 22 -24.62 -2.29 12.35
CA ALA A 22 -25.79 -2.21 11.47
C ALA A 22 -27.14 -2.34 12.19
N SER A 23 -27.14 -2.47 13.53
CA SER A 23 -28.34 -2.74 14.34
C SER A 23 -29.41 -1.63 14.29
N SER A 24 -29.05 -0.42 13.88
CA SER A 24 -29.98 0.69 13.68
C SER A 24 -30.85 0.55 12.42
N ARG A 25 -30.44 -0.29 11.45
CA ARG A 25 -31.14 -0.51 10.16
C ARG A 25 -31.69 -1.92 10.02
N HIS A 26 -31.03 -2.90 10.60
CA HIS A 26 -31.35 -4.31 10.42
C HIS A 26 -31.34 -5.06 11.75
N ASP A 27 -32.25 -6.02 11.88
CA ASP A 27 -32.24 -6.99 12.97
C ASP A 27 -31.36 -8.17 12.53
N ILE A 28 -30.21 -8.38 13.17
CA ILE A 28 -29.17 -9.30 12.69
C ILE A 28 -28.89 -10.37 13.73
N ASP A 29 -29.24 -11.61 13.40
CA ASP A 29 -28.90 -12.79 14.19
C ASP A 29 -27.58 -13.40 13.70
N VAL A 30 -26.59 -13.46 14.58
CA VAL A 30 -25.29 -14.10 14.30
C VAL A 30 -25.26 -15.48 14.94
N VAL A 31 -25.17 -16.52 14.12
CA VAL A 31 -25.19 -17.91 14.59
C VAL A 31 -23.88 -18.61 14.25
N VAL A 32 -23.29 -19.29 15.24
CA VAL A 32 -22.07 -20.07 15.05
C VAL A 32 -22.44 -21.48 14.57
N THR A 33 -21.90 -21.90 13.43
CA THR A 33 -22.23 -23.18 12.78
C THR A 33 -21.08 -24.19 12.73
N GLY A 34 -19.93 -23.83 13.30
CA GLY A 34 -18.70 -24.62 13.30
C GLY A 34 -17.50 -23.71 13.50
N ASP A 35 -16.30 -24.18 13.13
CA ASP A 35 -15.07 -23.37 13.28
C ASP A 35 -14.87 -22.39 12.13
N ILE A 36 -15.20 -22.80 10.90
CA ILE A 36 -14.99 -22.03 9.68
C ILE A 36 -16.34 -21.79 8.98
N ALA A 37 -16.67 -20.53 8.72
CA ALA A 37 -17.94 -20.14 8.11
C ALA A 37 -18.14 -20.71 6.69
N SER A 38 -17.06 -20.87 5.92
CA SER A 38 -17.11 -21.36 4.53
C SER A 38 -17.52 -22.83 4.40
N PHE A 39 -17.46 -23.61 5.49
CA PHE A 39 -17.84 -25.02 5.53
C PHE A 39 -19.33 -25.25 5.80
N LEU A 40 -20.13 -24.19 5.87
CA LEU A 40 -21.58 -24.28 6.04
C LEU A 40 -22.20 -25.16 4.94
N SER A 41 -22.86 -26.25 5.34
CA SER A 41 -23.59 -27.11 4.42
C SER A 41 -25.04 -26.62 4.19
N PRO A 42 -25.66 -26.96 3.04
CA PRO A 42 -27.08 -26.68 2.82
C PRO A 42 -28.01 -27.29 3.89
N GLY A 43 -27.66 -28.47 4.41
CA GLY A 43 -28.45 -29.14 5.44
C GLY A 43 -28.40 -28.41 6.79
N ASP A 44 -27.24 -27.88 7.16
CA ASP A 44 -27.09 -27.10 8.40
C ASP A 44 -27.83 -25.78 8.30
N LEU A 45 -27.72 -25.09 7.16
CA LEU A 45 -28.46 -23.86 6.93
C LEU A 45 -29.98 -24.09 7.00
N GLU A 46 -30.48 -25.18 6.41
CA GLU A 46 -31.91 -25.49 6.47
C GLU A 46 -32.38 -25.71 7.92
N ARG A 47 -31.58 -26.35 8.78
CA ARG A 47 -31.93 -26.51 10.21
C ARG A 47 -32.02 -25.17 10.94
N LEU A 48 -31.11 -24.23 10.64
CA LEU A 48 -31.13 -22.89 11.24
C LEU A 48 -32.39 -22.11 10.85
N LEU A 49 -32.85 -22.29 9.61
CA LEU A 49 -34.02 -21.60 9.09
C LEU A 49 -35.36 -22.15 9.59
N ARG A 50 -35.40 -23.39 10.10
CA ARG A 50 -36.64 -23.98 10.66
C ARG A 50 -37.15 -23.27 11.92
N GLY A 51 -36.33 -22.44 12.56
CA GLY A 51 -36.64 -21.77 13.82
C GLY A 51 -36.89 -20.26 13.75
N GLY A 52 -36.92 -19.62 12.58
CA GLY A 52 -36.99 -18.15 12.50
C GLY A 52 -37.57 -17.58 11.20
N GLY A 53 -38.31 -16.47 11.33
CA GLY A 53 -38.79 -15.65 10.22
C GLY A 53 -37.70 -14.68 9.75
N TYR A 54 -36.76 -15.18 8.94
CA TYR A 54 -35.71 -14.38 8.33
C TYR A 54 -36.12 -13.87 6.95
N ASP A 55 -35.82 -12.61 6.66
CA ASP A 55 -36.02 -12.02 5.33
C ASP A 55 -34.91 -12.45 4.36
N MET A 56 -33.71 -12.74 4.89
CA MET A 56 -32.59 -13.26 4.11
C MET A 56 -31.51 -13.91 4.98
N VAL A 57 -30.65 -14.70 4.33
CA VAL A 57 -29.39 -15.20 4.88
C VAL A 57 -28.23 -14.64 4.08
N ILE A 58 -27.17 -14.21 4.76
CA ILE A 58 -25.90 -13.89 4.11
C ILE A 58 -24.85 -14.89 4.60
N VAL A 59 -24.44 -15.79 3.72
CA VAL A 59 -23.38 -16.78 3.99
C VAL A 59 -22.01 -16.21 3.60
N SER A 60 -20.92 -16.84 4.04
CA SER A 60 -19.58 -16.43 3.61
C SER A 60 -19.45 -16.45 2.07
N GLY A 61 -18.77 -15.43 1.53
CA GLY A 61 -18.38 -15.40 0.12
C GLY A 61 -17.48 -16.57 -0.28
N MET A 62 -16.83 -17.22 0.69
CA MET A 62 -15.94 -18.36 0.47
C MET A 62 -16.64 -19.72 0.43
N CYS A 63 -17.95 -19.85 0.74
CA CYS A 63 -18.56 -21.20 0.65
C CYS A 63 -18.60 -21.64 -0.83
N SER A 64 -18.33 -22.91 -1.13
CA SER A 64 -18.48 -23.43 -2.49
C SER A 64 -19.86 -24.07 -2.74
N ALA A 65 -20.62 -24.35 -1.67
CA ALA A 65 -21.90 -25.03 -1.76
C ALA A 65 -22.99 -24.18 -2.45
N SER A 66 -23.89 -24.86 -3.19
CA SER A 66 -25.10 -24.21 -3.70
C SER A 66 -26.24 -24.29 -2.69
N PHE A 67 -26.89 -23.15 -2.43
CA PHE A 67 -28.00 -23.05 -1.49
C PHE A 67 -29.37 -22.91 -2.18
N ALA A 68 -29.43 -23.01 -3.51
CA ALA A 68 -30.69 -22.90 -4.26
C ALA A 68 -31.75 -23.94 -3.83
N GLY A 69 -31.32 -25.12 -3.38
CA GLY A 69 -32.22 -26.12 -2.80
C GLY A 69 -32.85 -25.67 -1.48
N VAL A 70 -32.08 -24.99 -0.63
CA VAL A 70 -32.54 -24.45 0.66
C VAL A 70 -33.57 -23.34 0.40
N GLU A 71 -33.24 -22.39 -0.46
CA GLU A 71 -34.14 -21.28 -0.83
C GLU A 71 -35.50 -21.79 -1.33
N ARG A 72 -35.52 -22.81 -2.21
CA ARG A 72 -36.78 -23.37 -2.73
C ARG A 72 -37.65 -24.00 -1.65
N ARG A 73 -37.04 -24.57 -0.60
CA ARG A 73 -37.76 -25.24 0.50
C ARG A 73 -38.20 -24.27 1.59
N THR A 74 -37.39 -23.26 1.89
CA THR A 74 -37.65 -22.33 3.00
C THR A 74 -38.33 -21.03 2.54
N GLY A 75 -38.22 -20.69 1.26
CA GLY A 75 -38.66 -19.39 0.72
C GLY A 75 -37.72 -18.23 1.07
N VAL A 76 -36.69 -18.46 1.90
CA VAL A 76 -35.76 -17.42 2.34
C VAL A 76 -34.59 -17.32 1.36
N PRO A 77 -34.32 -16.14 0.77
CA PRO A 77 -33.18 -15.97 -0.12
C PRO A 77 -31.84 -16.08 0.64
N VAL A 78 -30.87 -16.74 0.01
CA VAL A 78 -29.52 -16.97 0.53
C VAL A 78 -28.52 -16.28 -0.40
N TYR A 79 -27.89 -15.24 0.12
CA TYR A 79 -26.93 -14.42 -0.60
C TYR A 79 -25.50 -14.69 -0.15
N ARG A 80 -24.56 -14.41 -1.05
CA ARG A 80 -23.13 -14.42 -0.78
C ARG A 80 -22.72 -13.08 -0.19
N GLY A 81 -22.22 -13.14 1.04
CA GLY A 81 -21.50 -12.04 1.67
C GLY A 81 -20.08 -11.93 1.15
N PRO A 82 -19.25 -11.11 1.81
CA PRO A 82 -17.85 -10.97 1.43
C PRO A 82 -17.05 -12.24 1.77
N ARG A 83 -15.92 -12.44 1.10
CA ARG A 83 -14.98 -13.53 1.44
C ARG A 83 -14.42 -13.38 2.86
N HIS A 84 -14.09 -12.15 3.27
CA HIS A 84 -13.54 -11.83 4.58
C HIS A 84 -14.58 -11.19 5.50
N ALA A 85 -14.68 -11.66 6.74
CA ALA A 85 -15.64 -11.13 7.72
C ALA A 85 -15.40 -9.64 8.06
N ALA A 86 -14.16 -9.17 7.92
CA ALA A 86 -13.78 -7.76 8.14
C ALA A 86 -14.48 -6.79 7.17
N ASP A 87 -15.01 -7.29 6.06
CA ASP A 87 -15.69 -6.47 5.05
C ASP A 87 -17.20 -6.34 5.28
N LEU A 88 -17.78 -7.10 6.22
CA LEU A 88 -19.21 -7.01 6.54
C LEU A 88 -19.67 -5.58 6.92
N PRO A 89 -18.90 -4.77 7.69
CA PRO A 89 -19.26 -3.39 7.97
C PRO A 89 -19.44 -2.51 6.73
N LEU A 90 -18.88 -2.89 5.58
CA LEU A 90 -19.04 -2.17 4.32
C LEU A 90 -20.28 -2.63 3.55
N VAL A 91 -20.66 -3.90 3.71
CA VAL A 91 -21.78 -4.53 2.98
C VAL A 91 -23.11 -4.24 3.67
N LEU A 92 -23.18 -4.42 5.00
CA LEU A 92 -24.43 -4.34 5.76
C LEU A 92 -25.15 -2.98 5.61
N PRO A 93 -24.48 -1.80 5.64
CA PRO A 93 -25.17 -0.52 5.56
C PRO A 93 -25.84 -0.21 4.21
N VAL A 94 -25.42 -0.89 3.14
CA VAL A 94 -25.88 -0.64 1.76
C VAL A 94 -26.87 -1.70 1.27
N LEU A 95 -27.26 -2.68 2.09
CA LEU A 95 -28.16 -3.77 1.70
C LEU A 95 -29.54 -3.30 1.21
N ASP A 96 -29.99 -2.13 1.64
CA ASP A 96 -31.25 -1.53 1.16
C ASP A 96 -31.13 -0.99 -0.28
N GLN A 97 -29.91 -0.74 -0.75
CA GLN A 97 -29.61 -0.10 -2.03
C GLN A 97 -29.09 -1.11 -3.07
N ILE A 98 -28.51 -2.22 -2.62
CA ILE A 98 -27.93 -3.24 -3.48
C ILE A 98 -28.57 -4.61 -3.24
N ARG A 99 -28.74 -5.39 -4.31
CA ARG A 99 -29.11 -6.79 -4.19
C ARG A 99 -27.86 -7.65 -4.33
N LEU A 100 -27.48 -8.33 -3.25
CA LEU A 100 -26.36 -9.27 -3.27
C LEU A 100 -26.58 -10.42 -4.25
N SER A 101 -25.49 -11.01 -4.74
CA SER A 101 -25.54 -12.19 -5.60
C SER A 101 -25.63 -13.48 -4.78
N LYS A 102 -26.15 -14.54 -5.40
CA LYS A 102 -26.22 -15.89 -4.84
C LYS A 102 -24.99 -16.73 -5.17
N THR A 103 -24.17 -16.26 -6.12
CA THR A 103 -23.02 -16.99 -6.68
C THR A 103 -21.73 -16.19 -6.63
N ILE A 104 -21.80 -14.86 -6.71
CA ILE A 104 -20.64 -13.98 -6.72
C ILE A 104 -20.48 -13.37 -5.31
N PRO A 105 -19.28 -13.41 -4.70
CA PRO A 105 -19.01 -12.77 -3.41
C PRO A 105 -19.34 -11.26 -3.39
N ALA A 106 -19.82 -10.76 -2.24
CA ALA A 106 -20.22 -9.35 -2.11
C ALA A 106 -19.05 -8.37 -2.27
N ASP A 107 -17.83 -8.81 -1.99
CA ASP A 107 -16.61 -8.03 -2.15
C ASP A 107 -16.29 -7.70 -3.61
N ASP A 108 -16.71 -8.54 -4.56
CA ASP A 108 -16.51 -8.26 -5.99
C ASP A 108 -17.43 -7.12 -6.47
N PHE A 109 -18.67 -7.03 -5.95
CA PHE A 109 -19.60 -5.94 -6.29
C PHE A 109 -19.21 -4.60 -5.70
N LEU A 110 -18.52 -4.62 -4.56
CA LEU A 110 -18.11 -3.42 -3.84
C LEU A 110 -16.68 -3.01 -4.18
N ALA A 111 -15.96 -3.77 -5.02
CA ALA A 111 -14.54 -3.53 -5.29
C ALA A 111 -14.28 -2.11 -5.84
N GLU A 112 -15.12 -1.63 -6.74
CA GLU A 112 -14.98 -0.29 -7.34
C GLU A 112 -15.31 0.81 -6.34
N THR A 113 -16.45 0.73 -5.65
CA THR A 113 -16.82 1.68 -4.59
C THR A 113 -15.79 1.72 -3.46
N ARG A 114 -15.22 0.56 -3.08
CA ARG A 114 -14.13 0.47 -2.09
C ARG A 114 -12.88 1.16 -2.58
N ARG A 115 -12.51 0.95 -3.85
CA ARG A 115 -11.35 1.61 -4.44
C ARG A 115 -11.53 3.12 -4.39
N GLU A 116 -12.67 3.63 -4.83
CA GLU A 116 -12.98 5.06 -4.79
C GLU A 116 -12.94 5.62 -3.36
N GLU A 117 -13.54 4.92 -2.39
CA GLU A 117 -13.56 5.36 -1.00
C GLU A 117 -12.15 5.32 -0.37
N ALA A 118 -11.37 4.28 -0.66
CA ALA A 118 -9.99 4.16 -0.21
C ALA A 118 -9.12 5.27 -0.82
N SER A 119 -9.18 5.47 -2.15
CA SER A 119 -8.48 6.54 -2.84
C SER A 119 -8.86 7.91 -2.29
N ARG A 120 -10.15 8.17 -2.03
CA ARG A 120 -10.61 9.42 -1.40
C ARG A 120 -10.04 9.59 0.01
N LYS A 121 -10.08 8.55 0.84
CA LYS A 121 -9.54 8.60 2.21
C LYS A 121 -8.03 8.81 2.23
N VAL A 122 -7.31 8.23 1.28
CA VAL A 122 -5.87 8.42 1.11
C VAL A 122 -5.58 9.85 0.64
N ALA A 123 -6.33 10.37 -0.33
CA ALA A 123 -6.17 11.74 -0.81
C ALA A 123 -6.43 12.79 0.27
N ILE A 124 -7.52 12.66 1.05
CA ILE A 124 -7.82 13.58 2.16
C ILE A 124 -6.71 13.53 3.21
N ARG A 125 -6.27 12.33 3.60
CA ARG A 125 -5.17 12.18 4.58
C ARG A 125 -3.88 12.82 4.09
N GLU A 126 -3.57 12.63 2.81
CA GLU A 126 -2.40 13.22 2.19
C GLU A 126 -2.48 14.75 2.14
N GLU A 127 -3.64 15.30 1.83
CA GLU A 127 -3.88 16.75 1.81
C GLU A 127 -3.72 17.37 3.20
N GLU A 128 -4.30 16.73 4.23
CA GLU A 128 -4.27 17.18 5.63
C GLU A 128 -2.94 16.90 6.35
N ALA A 129 -2.09 16.02 5.79
CA ALA A 129 -0.83 15.63 6.41
C ALA A 129 0.16 16.80 6.54
N ASP A 130 0.80 16.89 7.70
CA ASP A 130 2.00 17.68 7.94
C ASP A 130 3.23 16.80 7.65
N PRO A 131 4.03 17.10 6.62
CA PRO A 131 5.22 16.31 6.28
C PRO A 131 6.46 16.78 7.03
N ASP A 132 7.49 15.94 7.04
CA ASP A 132 8.82 16.34 7.52
C ASP A 132 9.49 17.28 6.51
N PHE A 133 9.33 17.02 5.20
CA PHE A 133 9.77 17.91 4.12
C PHE A 133 9.02 17.62 2.80
N ILE A 134 9.30 18.42 1.76
CA ILE A 134 8.63 18.31 0.45
C ILE A 134 9.68 18.23 -0.66
N ILE A 135 9.54 17.25 -1.56
CA ILE A 135 10.34 17.11 -2.79
C ILE A 135 9.44 17.39 -3.99
N ARG A 136 9.64 18.50 -4.72
CA ARG A 136 8.81 18.90 -5.88
C ARG A 136 7.30 18.73 -5.67
N GLY A 137 6.78 19.19 -4.54
CA GLY A 137 5.35 19.09 -4.20
C GLY A 137 4.92 17.76 -3.59
N VAL A 138 5.79 16.74 -3.55
CA VAL A 138 5.56 15.46 -2.88
C VAL A 138 5.96 15.56 -1.40
N LYS A 139 4.99 15.39 -0.51
CA LYS A 139 5.15 15.40 0.96
C LYS A 139 5.86 14.14 1.45
N ILE A 140 6.98 14.23 2.15
CA ILE A 140 7.72 13.07 2.68
C ILE A 140 7.65 13.06 4.21
N GLY A 141 7.41 11.88 4.78
CA GLY A 141 7.42 11.68 6.23
C GLY A 141 6.25 12.29 6.99
N GLY A 142 6.39 12.36 8.31
CA GLY A 142 5.37 12.87 9.22
C GLY A 142 4.04 12.13 9.09
N GLY A 143 2.98 12.89 8.82
CA GLY A 143 1.62 12.36 8.61
C GLY A 143 1.32 11.90 7.18
N ALA A 144 2.25 12.10 6.23
CA ALA A 144 2.01 11.81 4.82
C ALA A 144 1.89 10.30 4.55
N ARG A 145 1.20 9.92 3.47
CA ARG A 145 1.14 8.51 3.08
C ARG A 145 2.50 8.05 2.55
N MET A 146 2.74 6.74 2.63
CA MET A 146 3.84 6.07 1.95
C MET A 146 3.83 6.39 0.45
N LYS A 147 5.02 6.69 -0.09
CA LYS A 147 5.22 7.04 -1.50
C LYS A 147 5.59 5.82 -2.33
N VAL A 148 5.19 5.86 -3.59
CA VAL A 148 5.55 4.85 -4.58
C VAL A 148 6.69 5.41 -5.42
N LEU A 149 7.87 4.84 -5.25
CA LEU A 149 9.02 5.09 -6.11
C LEU A 149 9.07 3.99 -7.19
N ALA A 150 9.13 4.40 -8.46
CA ALA A 150 9.16 3.49 -9.59
C ALA A 150 10.51 3.58 -10.31
N GLU A 151 11.22 2.45 -10.39
CA GLU A 151 12.57 2.38 -10.94
C GLU A 151 12.59 2.08 -12.44
N ILE A 152 13.47 2.79 -13.15
CA ILE A 152 13.91 2.45 -14.51
C ILE A 152 15.35 1.94 -14.39
N MET A 153 15.52 0.62 -14.50
CA MET A 153 16.82 -0.04 -14.56
C MET A 153 17.59 0.38 -15.83
N ASP A 154 18.89 0.62 -15.67
CA ASP A 154 19.82 0.97 -16.76
C ASP A 154 19.29 2.13 -17.64
N ALA A 155 18.91 3.24 -17.00
CA ALA A 155 18.29 4.39 -17.66
C ALA A 155 19.12 4.93 -18.85
N HIS A 156 20.44 4.81 -18.79
CA HIS A 156 21.37 5.21 -19.86
C HIS A 156 21.21 4.42 -21.16
N ARG A 157 20.55 3.26 -21.11
CA ARG A 157 20.30 2.36 -22.25
C ARG A 157 18.88 2.49 -22.82
N ARG A 158 18.04 3.37 -22.27
CA ARG A 158 16.65 3.54 -22.69
C ARG A 158 16.55 4.60 -23.78
N ASP A 159 16.07 4.19 -24.95
CA ASP A 159 15.87 5.10 -26.08
C ASP A 159 14.60 5.98 -25.89
N ASP A 160 13.62 5.51 -25.14
CA ASP A 160 12.32 6.14 -24.90
C ASP A 160 12.13 6.64 -23.46
N LEU A 161 13.24 7.02 -22.81
CA LEU A 161 13.30 7.37 -21.38
C LEU A 161 12.20 8.36 -20.95
N GLU A 162 12.00 9.46 -21.67
CA GLU A 162 10.97 10.45 -21.33
C GLU A 162 9.56 9.87 -21.36
N ALA A 163 9.24 9.06 -22.38
CA ALA A 163 7.93 8.43 -22.51
C ALA A 163 7.68 7.43 -21.37
N GLU A 164 8.71 6.70 -20.98
CA GLU A 164 8.64 5.77 -19.85
C GLU A 164 8.43 6.50 -18.51
N VAL A 165 9.18 7.56 -18.25
CA VAL A 165 9.02 8.41 -17.05
C VAL A 165 7.60 8.98 -16.97
N ARG A 166 7.08 9.54 -18.08
CA ARG A 166 5.70 10.06 -18.15
C ARG A 166 4.67 8.97 -17.89
N ARG A 167 4.88 7.76 -18.40
CA ARG A 167 4.00 6.61 -18.15
C ARG A 167 3.99 6.24 -16.67
N LEU A 168 5.15 6.17 -16.00
CA LEU A 168 5.24 5.82 -14.58
C LEU A 168 4.50 6.84 -13.69
N PHE A 169 4.62 8.13 -13.97
CA PHE A 169 3.83 9.15 -13.27
C PHE A 169 2.33 9.00 -13.55
N ALA A 170 1.93 8.73 -14.80
CA ALA A 170 0.52 8.51 -15.15
C ALA A 170 -0.07 7.26 -14.47
N ASP A 171 0.76 6.24 -14.23
CA ASP A 171 0.39 5.02 -13.51
C ASP A 171 0.36 5.20 -11.97
N GLY A 172 0.78 6.37 -11.48
CA GLY A 172 0.67 6.76 -10.08
C GLY A 172 1.94 6.67 -9.25
N ALA A 173 3.12 6.61 -9.89
CA ALA A 173 4.38 6.82 -9.19
C ALA A 173 4.45 8.24 -8.61
N ASP A 174 4.92 8.35 -7.37
CA ASP A 174 5.19 9.63 -6.73
C ASP A 174 6.57 10.16 -7.11
N ILE A 175 7.54 9.26 -7.29
CA ILE A 175 8.93 9.54 -7.66
C ILE A 175 9.34 8.52 -8.73
N VAL A 176 10.05 8.97 -9.76
CA VAL A 176 10.67 8.06 -10.73
C VAL A 176 12.17 8.01 -10.48
N ASP A 177 12.69 6.81 -10.31
CA ASP A 177 14.08 6.54 -9.98
C ASP A 177 14.84 6.00 -11.18
N LEU A 178 16.02 6.56 -11.42
CA LEU A 178 16.87 6.24 -12.55
C LEU A 178 18.09 5.47 -12.07
N GLY A 179 18.04 4.15 -12.27
CA GLY A 179 19.15 3.26 -11.98
C GLY A 179 20.20 3.30 -13.09
N PHE A 180 21.46 3.45 -12.71
CA PHE A 180 22.60 3.45 -13.65
C PHE A 180 23.49 2.24 -13.44
N GLY A 181 23.67 1.46 -14.51
CA GLY A 181 24.56 0.31 -14.52
C GLY A 181 26.04 0.68 -14.34
N PHE A 182 26.87 -0.32 -14.01
CA PHE A 182 28.31 -0.14 -13.77
C PHE A 182 29.11 0.42 -14.95
N ASP A 183 28.55 0.36 -16.16
CA ASP A 183 29.16 0.86 -17.39
C ASP A 183 28.74 2.28 -17.74
N ALA A 184 27.86 2.92 -16.96
CA ALA A 184 27.45 4.29 -17.18
C ALA A 184 28.58 5.28 -16.88
N ALA A 185 28.72 6.29 -17.73
CA ALA A 185 29.61 7.43 -17.53
C ALA A 185 28.83 8.68 -17.06
N PRO A 186 29.50 9.69 -16.47
CA PRO A 186 28.85 10.95 -16.10
C PRO A 186 28.07 11.58 -17.25
N GLU A 187 28.58 11.51 -18.48
CA GLU A 187 27.94 12.05 -19.68
C GLU A 187 26.63 11.30 -20.04
N ASP A 188 26.51 10.03 -19.67
CA ASP A 188 25.26 9.28 -19.83
C ASP A 188 24.20 9.78 -18.85
N VAL A 189 24.59 10.03 -17.61
CA VAL A 189 23.71 10.55 -16.56
C VAL A 189 23.25 11.95 -16.93
N GLU A 190 24.16 12.84 -17.31
CA GLU A 190 23.84 14.19 -17.75
C GLU A 190 22.85 14.17 -18.92
N ARG A 191 23.07 13.30 -19.92
CA ARG A 191 22.15 13.13 -21.05
C ARG A 191 20.76 12.68 -20.59
N CYS A 192 20.68 11.68 -19.72
CA CYS A 192 19.40 11.17 -19.20
C CYS A 192 18.63 12.26 -18.46
N PHE A 193 19.25 12.95 -17.50
CA PHE A 193 18.60 14.00 -16.72
C PHE A 193 18.26 15.25 -17.55
N SER A 194 19.10 15.61 -18.53
CA SER A 194 18.79 16.72 -19.46
C SER A 194 17.57 16.41 -20.33
N THR A 195 17.39 15.15 -20.74
CA THR A 195 16.21 14.72 -21.51
C THR A 195 14.91 14.85 -20.69
N LEU A 196 15.02 14.93 -19.36
CA LEU A 196 13.90 14.99 -18.43
C LEU A 196 13.76 16.35 -17.73
N GLU A 197 14.42 17.39 -18.23
CA GLU A 197 14.40 18.74 -17.64
C GLU A 197 12.95 19.28 -17.51
N GLU A 198 12.11 19.02 -18.52
CA GLU A 198 10.71 19.46 -18.58
C GLU A 198 9.72 18.56 -17.81
N ILE A 199 10.20 17.49 -17.17
CA ILE A 199 9.35 16.66 -16.30
C ILE A 199 9.14 17.40 -14.98
N GLU A 200 7.88 17.63 -14.59
CA GLU A 200 7.57 18.35 -13.35
C GLU A 200 7.78 17.51 -12.09
N GLY A 201 7.59 16.19 -12.18
CA GLY A 201 7.66 15.26 -11.06
C GLY A 201 9.09 15.07 -10.51
N PRO A 202 9.23 14.61 -9.26
CA PRO A 202 10.52 14.37 -8.64
C PRO A 202 11.25 13.18 -9.28
N LEU A 203 12.53 13.37 -9.55
CA LEU A 203 13.40 12.35 -10.13
C LEU A 203 14.48 11.96 -9.13
N ALA A 204 14.75 10.67 -9.03
CA ALA A 204 15.84 10.16 -8.22
C ALA A 204 16.99 9.60 -9.08
N VAL A 205 18.21 9.68 -8.55
CA VAL A 205 19.39 9.01 -9.10
C VAL A 205 19.74 7.83 -8.21
N ASP A 206 19.69 6.61 -8.76
CA ASP A 206 20.14 5.39 -8.08
C ASP A 206 21.52 4.98 -8.59
N THR A 207 22.53 5.36 -7.81
CA THR A 207 23.92 4.94 -7.99
C THR A 207 24.75 5.20 -6.74
N GLN A 208 25.73 4.34 -6.48
CA GLN A 208 26.72 4.55 -5.41
C GLN A 208 27.97 5.33 -5.88
N ASN A 209 28.09 5.63 -7.18
CA ASN A 209 29.28 6.29 -7.73
C ASN A 209 29.18 7.82 -7.54
N PRO A 210 30.08 8.46 -6.77
CA PRO A 210 30.04 9.91 -6.51
C PRO A 210 30.04 10.77 -7.77
N LEU A 211 30.73 10.34 -8.84
CA LEU A 211 30.79 11.09 -10.09
C LEU A 211 29.45 11.05 -10.84
N LEU A 212 28.74 9.92 -10.79
CA LEU A 212 27.42 9.79 -11.40
C LEU A 212 26.36 10.53 -10.59
N ILE A 213 26.45 10.50 -9.25
CA ILE A 213 25.61 11.31 -8.37
C ILE A 213 25.77 12.79 -8.75
N ALA A 214 27.01 13.30 -8.74
CA ALA A 214 27.31 14.70 -9.05
C ALA A 214 26.78 15.13 -10.43
N ALA A 215 26.91 14.27 -11.43
CA ALA A 215 26.41 14.49 -12.79
C ALA A 215 24.88 14.64 -12.86
N ALA A 216 24.13 14.07 -11.91
CA ALA A 216 22.67 14.16 -11.86
C ALA A 216 22.14 15.39 -11.11
N LEU A 217 22.93 15.98 -10.21
CA LEU A 217 22.45 16.93 -9.19
C LEU A 217 21.82 18.23 -9.72
N PHE A 218 22.08 18.60 -10.98
CA PHE A 218 21.41 19.75 -11.58
C PHE A 218 19.90 19.53 -11.78
N ARG A 219 19.45 18.26 -11.76
CA ARG A 219 18.04 17.90 -11.93
C ARG A 219 17.54 16.87 -10.91
N ALA A 220 18.36 15.96 -10.41
CA ALA A 220 17.92 14.96 -9.44
C ALA A 220 17.45 15.64 -8.14
N ASP A 221 16.30 15.20 -7.65
CA ASP A 221 15.68 15.71 -6.44
C ASP A 221 15.90 14.80 -5.23
N LEU A 222 16.31 13.55 -5.49
CA LEU A 222 16.59 12.52 -4.49
C LEU A 222 17.79 11.67 -4.91
N VAL A 223 18.70 11.37 -3.98
CA VAL A 223 19.85 10.50 -4.18
C VAL A 223 19.65 9.17 -3.46
N LEU A 224 19.76 8.06 -4.20
CA LEU A 224 19.77 6.69 -3.69
C LEU A 224 21.15 6.07 -4.00
N SER A 225 21.98 5.75 -3.02
CA SER A 225 21.92 6.15 -1.61
C SER A 225 23.28 6.64 -1.14
N LEU A 226 23.28 7.37 -0.03
CA LEU A 226 24.47 7.88 0.62
C LEU A 226 24.90 6.96 1.78
N HIS A 227 26.21 6.78 1.92
CA HIS A 227 26.84 6.04 3.02
C HIS A 227 28.28 6.56 3.23
N GLU A 228 29.00 6.01 4.20
CA GLU A 228 30.32 6.51 4.61
C GLU A 228 31.39 6.57 3.50
N GLY A 229 31.20 5.83 2.41
CA GLY A 229 32.14 5.75 1.30
C GLY A 229 31.95 6.83 0.22
N ASN A 230 30.74 7.39 0.09
CA ASN A 230 30.45 8.42 -0.92
C ASN A 230 30.14 9.80 -0.30
N LEU A 231 29.64 9.85 0.95
CA LEU A 231 29.34 11.08 1.68
C LEU A 231 30.50 12.09 1.68
N PRO A 232 31.76 11.70 1.98
CA PRO A 232 32.87 12.66 2.01
C PRO A 232 33.21 13.28 0.65
N VAL A 233 32.74 12.67 -0.45
CA VAL A 233 33.06 13.09 -1.81
C VAL A 233 31.95 13.94 -2.41
N VAL A 234 30.67 13.61 -2.13
CA VAL A 234 29.52 14.24 -2.80
C VAL A 234 28.53 14.90 -1.85
N GLY A 235 28.67 14.74 -0.53
CA GLY A 235 27.69 15.22 0.46
C GLY A 235 27.44 16.73 0.38
N GLU A 236 28.51 17.53 0.29
CA GLU A 236 28.40 19.00 0.14
C GLU A 236 27.70 19.37 -1.17
N ALA A 237 28.02 18.70 -2.28
CA ALA A 237 27.36 18.94 -3.56
C ALA A 237 25.86 18.60 -3.53
N VAL A 238 25.48 17.50 -2.84
CA VAL A 238 24.07 17.12 -2.63
C VAL A 238 23.35 18.21 -1.83
N ALA A 239 23.98 18.71 -0.77
CA ALA A 239 23.43 19.79 0.04
C ALA A 239 23.27 21.09 -0.76
N ASP A 240 24.28 21.49 -1.52
CA ASP A 240 24.27 22.69 -2.37
C ASP A 240 23.19 22.62 -3.47
N ALA A 241 22.95 21.43 -4.01
CA ALA A 241 21.87 21.19 -4.98
C ALA A 241 20.47 21.22 -4.33
N GLY A 242 20.38 21.12 -3.00
CA GLY A 242 19.12 21.02 -2.27
C GLY A 242 18.40 19.68 -2.49
N ALA A 243 19.11 18.65 -2.96
CA ALA A 243 18.55 17.33 -3.18
C ALA A 243 18.35 16.60 -1.84
N ALA A 244 17.27 15.81 -1.75
CA ALA A 244 17.08 14.88 -0.65
C ALA A 244 18.02 13.68 -0.80
N ALA A 245 18.27 12.95 0.27
CA ALA A 245 19.09 11.74 0.22
C ALA A 245 18.52 10.60 1.08
N VAL A 246 18.52 9.40 0.50
CA VAL A 246 18.38 8.15 1.25
C VAL A 246 19.74 7.77 1.82
N VAL A 247 19.81 7.53 3.13
CA VAL A 247 21.03 7.16 3.84
C VAL A 247 20.94 5.73 4.31
N VAL A 248 21.97 4.93 4.03
CA VAL A 248 22.03 3.50 4.37
C VAL A 248 23.22 3.19 5.28
N PRO A 249 23.13 2.17 6.16
CA PRO A 249 24.30 1.61 6.85
C PRO A 249 25.15 0.76 5.90
N ARG A 250 26.46 0.74 6.16
CA ARG A 250 27.38 -0.22 5.52
C ARG A 250 28.49 -0.61 6.50
N GLU A 251 29.65 0.04 6.46
CA GLU A 251 30.68 -0.17 7.48
C GLU A 251 30.37 0.61 8.76
N ARG A 252 29.78 1.79 8.61
CA ARG A 252 29.22 2.59 9.72
C ARG A 252 27.76 2.26 9.94
N THR A 253 27.30 2.54 11.16
CA THR A 253 25.89 2.43 11.52
C THR A 253 25.05 3.51 10.82
N LEU A 254 23.75 3.25 10.68
CA LEU A 254 22.83 4.21 10.06
C LEU A 254 22.81 5.58 10.79
N PRO A 255 22.75 5.65 12.13
CA PRO A 255 22.82 6.94 12.83
C PRO A 255 24.13 7.71 12.59
N GLU A 256 25.27 7.01 12.46
CA GLU A 256 26.55 7.65 12.15
C GLU A 256 26.57 8.23 10.73
N ASN A 257 25.98 7.52 9.76
CA ASN A 257 25.88 8.03 8.39
C ASN A 257 24.88 9.18 8.27
N ILE A 258 23.76 9.14 9.01
CA ILE A 258 22.80 10.25 9.09
C ILE A 258 23.48 11.50 9.67
N ALA A 259 24.18 11.36 10.81
CA ALA A 259 24.88 12.48 11.42
C ALA A 259 25.93 13.09 10.47
N ALA A 260 26.67 12.25 9.73
CA ALA A 260 27.62 12.72 8.72
C ALA A 260 26.95 13.44 7.55
N ALA A 261 25.75 13.01 7.13
CA ALA A 261 24.97 13.69 6.09
C ALA A 261 24.43 15.05 6.57
N GLU A 262 23.99 15.13 7.84
CA GLU A 262 23.59 16.38 8.49
C GLU A 262 24.77 17.35 8.62
N GLU A 263 25.96 16.85 9.00
CA GLU A 263 27.21 17.63 9.05
C GLU A 263 27.64 18.16 7.68
N ALA A 264 27.34 17.42 6.60
CA ALA A 264 27.55 17.86 5.23
C ALA A 264 26.51 18.90 4.75
N GLY A 265 25.49 19.22 5.56
CA GLY A 265 24.49 20.24 5.29
C GLY A 265 23.19 19.73 4.63
N ILE A 266 23.04 18.42 4.45
CA ILE A 266 21.85 17.85 3.80
C ILE A 266 20.67 17.90 4.78
N CYS A 267 19.64 18.68 4.44
CA CYS A 267 18.49 18.92 5.32
C CYS A 267 17.34 17.91 5.14
N ALA A 268 17.23 17.29 3.96
CA ALA A 268 16.15 16.37 3.62
C ALA A 268 16.67 14.93 3.56
N LEU A 269 16.64 14.24 4.70
CA LEU A 269 17.19 12.89 4.86
C LEU A 269 16.08 11.85 5.03
N ILE A 270 16.24 10.72 4.35
CA ILE A 270 15.42 9.51 4.50
C ILE A 270 16.34 8.40 5.00
N ALA A 271 15.93 7.68 6.03
CA ALA A 271 16.68 6.62 6.65
C ALA A 271 16.29 5.26 6.06
N ASP A 272 17.27 4.49 5.60
CA ASP A 272 17.06 3.11 5.14
C ASP A 272 17.93 2.13 5.95
N PRO A 273 17.33 1.38 6.91
CA PRO A 273 18.01 0.33 7.67
C PRO A 273 18.45 -0.90 6.88
N LEU A 274 18.05 -0.99 5.60
CA LEU A 274 18.19 -2.13 4.69
C LEU A 274 17.41 -3.37 5.12
N LEU A 275 16.40 -3.73 4.32
CA LEU A 275 15.71 -5.01 4.44
C LEU A 275 16.55 -6.16 3.89
N GLN A 276 16.64 -7.24 4.67
CA GLN A 276 17.25 -8.49 4.22
C GLN A 276 16.21 -9.37 3.51
N PRO A 277 16.61 -10.16 2.49
CA PRO A 277 15.67 -11.01 1.76
C PRO A 277 14.94 -12.04 2.64
N VAL A 278 13.77 -12.47 2.18
CA VAL A 278 13.02 -13.58 2.78
C VAL A 278 13.91 -14.82 2.82
N GLY A 279 14.06 -15.43 4.01
CA GLY A 279 14.92 -16.60 4.21
C GLY A 279 16.39 -16.28 4.51
N SER A 280 16.80 -15.01 4.41
CA SER A 280 18.18 -14.57 4.65
C SER A 280 18.34 -13.57 5.80
N GLY A 281 17.25 -13.16 6.45
CA GLY A 281 17.32 -12.25 7.59
C GLY A 281 16.16 -11.28 7.76
N LEU A 282 15.15 -11.31 6.88
CA LEU A 282 14.03 -10.35 6.87
C LEU A 282 13.45 -10.03 8.26
N THR A 283 13.12 -11.05 9.05
CA THR A 283 12.52 -10.84 10.38
C THR A 283 13.48 -10.15 11.36
N GLY A 284 14.78 -10.35 11.18
CA GLY A 284 15.82 -9.66 11.94
C GLY A 284 15.97 -8.21 11.50
N SER A 285 16.01 -7.94 10.18
CA SER A 285 16.19 -6.59 9.64
C SER A 285 15.00 -5.67 9.90
N LEU A 286 13.77 -6.21 10.02
CA LEU A 286 12.59 -5.42 10.35
C LEU A 286 12.72 -4.63 11.67
N LYS A 287 13.50 -5.13 12.63
CA LYS A 287 13.75 -4.42 13.89
C LYS A 287 14.53 -3.11 13.69
N GLY A 288 15.28 -3.00 12.60
CA GLY A 288 16.03 -1.79 12.26
C GLY A 288 15.14 -0.61 11.90
N PHE A 289 13.85 -0.83 11.63
CA PHE A 289 12.88 0.20 11.27
C PHE A 289 12.18 0.83 12.49
N GLU A 290 12.46 0.35 13.70
CA GLU A 290 11.88 0.92 14.93
C GLU A 290 12.76 2.03 15.52
N GLY A 291 12.14 3.10 16.02
CA GLY A 291 12.83 4.13 16.82
C GLY A 291 13.68 5.12 16.02
N ILE A 292 13.50 5.20 14.70
CA ILE A 292 14.16 6.16 13.82
C ILE A 292 13.35 7.46 13.77
N SER A 293 14.03 8.60 13.89
CA SER A 293 13.42 9.94 13.90
C SER A 293 13.18 10.54 12.52
N HIS A 294 13.79 9.97 11.48
CA HIS A 294 13.70 10.42 10.10
C HIS A 294 12.65 9.59 9.34
N PRO A 295 12.09 10.12 8.22
CA PRO A 295 11.29 9.31 7.31
C PRO A 295 12.03 8.02 6.92
N LEU A 296 11.30 6.92 6.82
CA LEU A 296 11.84 5.62 6.43
C LEU A 296 11.68 5.39 4.93
N PHE A 297 12.70 4.82 4.31
CA PHE A 297 12.65 4.32 2.93
C PHE A 297 11.98 2.93 2.89
#